data_AF-A0A414US62-F1
#
_entry.id   AF-A0A414US62-F1
#
_cell.length_a   1.000
_cell.length_b   1.000
_cell.length_c   1.000
_cell.angle_alpha   90.00
_cell.angle_beta   90.00
_cell.angle_gamma   90.00
#
_symmetry.space_group_name_H-M   'P 1'
#
loop_
_entity.id
_entity.type
_entity.pdbx_description
1 polymer ?
#
loop_
_entity_poly.entity_id
_entity_poly.type
_entity_poly.pdbx_seq_one_letter_code
_entity_poly.pdbx_strand_id
1 'polypeptide(L)'
;MRIIYNIKKCYFRFSLAIQQMISRPYLNLFPLMVLAGFYRFWIQKSAFYVNAPKLILPLLRGIVEIGGTTLFVIFFILTVYWLGVMTAKRDEYNLALAFTGQDLRNGYPVMMKKSKDRKTGVIIRVFYSQIPMERWRKYKEAIADCMNLHFVKPDFEYGGKNKDNGKLIVMYSKKGRKPLEREVLYDEE
;
A
#
# COMPACT_ATOMS: atom_id res chain seq x y z
N MET A 1 3.84 16.11 15.63
CA MET A 1 3.20 15.85 14.31
C MET A 1 3.72 14.59 13.59
N ARG A 2 5.04 14.32 13.59
CA ARG A 2 5.68 13.17 12.90
C ARG A 2 5.23 11.79 13.41
N ILE A 3 4.99 11.63 14.71
CA ILE A 3 4.53 10.36 15.33
C ILE A 3 3.14 9.97 14.82
N ILE A 4 2.18 10.90 14.85
CA ILE A 4 0.81 10.67 14.36
C ILE A 4 0.83 10.30 12.87
N TYR A 5 1.67 10.95 12.07
CA TYR A 5 1.86 10.61 10.66
C TYR A 5 2.38 9.18 10.48
N ASN A 6 3.36 8.75 11.27
CA ASN A 6 3.92 7.39 11.20
C ASN A 6 2.89 6.33 11.63
N ILE A 7 2.11 6.58 12.67
CA ILE A 7 1.03 5.68 13.12
C ILE A 7 -0.02 5.54 12.01
N LYS A 8 -0.47 6.65 11.42
CA LYS A 8 -1.42 6.64 10.30
C LYS A 8 -0.86 5.91 9.09
N LYS A 9 0.41 6.15 8.75
CA LYS A 9 1.10 5.44 7.65
C LYS A 9 1.08 3.94 7.89
N CYS A 10 1.40 3.49 9.11
CA CYS A 10 1.37 2.07 9.47
C CYS A 10 -0.03 1.47 9.30
N TYR A 11 -1.05 2.14 9.84
CA TYR A 11 -2.45 1.76 9.68
C TYR A 11 -2.86 1.65 8.21
N PHE A 12 -2.46 2.61 7.37
CA PHE A 12 -2.75 2.59 5.94
C PHE A 12 -2.06 1.42 5.21
N ARG A 13 -0.85 1.00 5.62
CA ARG A 13 -0.23 -0.20 5.04
C ARG A 13 -1.03 -1.46 5.33
N PHE A 14 -1.46 -1.65 6.58
CA PHE A 14 -2.31 -2.79 6.92
C PHE A 14 -3.66 -2.75 6.20
N SER A 15 -4.33 -1.60 6.21
CA SER A 15 -5.60 -1.43 5.51
C SER A 15 -5.47 -1.73 4.02
N LEU A 16 -4.41 -1.23 3.39
CA LEU A 16 -4.12 -1.47 1.98
C LEU A 16 -3.82 -2.94 1.70
N ALA A 17 -3.06 -3.61 2.56
CA ALA A 17 -2.77 -5.03 2.44
C ALA A 17 -4.07 -5.86 2.44
N ILE A 18 -4.96 -5.62 3.40
CA ILE A 18 -6.26 -6.32 3.50
C ILE A 18 -7.10 -6.06 2.25
N GLN A 19 -7.20 -4.80 1.80
CA GLN A 19 -7.94 -4.46 0.58
C GLN A 19 -7.36 -5.18 -0.65
N GLN A 20 -6.03 -5.24 -0.77
CA GLN A 20 -5.40 -5.94 -1.90
C GLN A 20 -5.62 -7.44 -1.83
N MET A 21 -5.53 -8.05 -0.65
CA MET A 21 -5.82 -9.48 -0.44
C MET A 21 -7.24 -9.86 -0.86
N ILE A 22 -8.23 -9.01 -0.58
CA ILE A 22 -9.62 -9.20 -1.03
C ILE A 22 -9.75 -9.03 -2.55
N SER A 23 -9.14 -7.99 -3.11
CA SER A 23 -9.28 -7.68 -4.54
C SER A 23 -8.47 -8.59 -5.46
N ARG A 24 -7.36 -9.17 -4.96
CA ARG A 24 -6.37 -9.97 -5.70
C ARG A 24 -6.04 -11.23 -4.89
N PRO A 25 -6.85 -12.29 -5.03
CA PRO A 25 -6.73 -13.50 -4.21
C PRO A 25 -5.35 -14.18 -4.27
N TYR A 26 -4.62 -14.04 -5.38
CA TYR A 26 -3.26 -14.59 -5.50
C TYR A 26 -2.27 -14.03 -4.48
N LEU A 27 -2.50 -12.82 -3.94
CA LEU A 27 -1.66 -12.24 -2.89
C LEU A 27 -1.79 -12.98 -1.56
N ASN A 28 -2.86 -13.77 -1.37
CA ASN A 28 -3.03 -14.61 -0.18
C ASN A 28 -2.03 -15.77 -0.14
N LEU A 29 -1.33 -16.06 -1.23
CA LEU A 29 -0.29 -17.08 -1.26
C LEU A 29 0.81 -16.80 -0.23
N PHE A 30 1.20 -15.54 -0.03
CA PHE A 30 2.23 -15.16 0.94
C PHE A 30 1.85 -15.49 2.39
N PRO A 31 0.73 -14.99 2.95
CA PRO A 31 0.32 -15.37 4.30
C PRO A 31 0.04 -16.87 4.43
N LEU A 32 -0.49 -17.53 3.38
CA LEU A 32 -0.70 -18.99 3.40
C LEU A 32 0.61 -19.77 3.51
N MET A 33 1.67 -19.35 2.84
CA MET A 33 3.00 -19.96 3.01
C MET A 33 3.51 -19.85 4.45
N VAL A 34 3.27 -18.70 5.11
CA VAL A 34 3.62 -18.52 6.53
C VAL A 34 2.83 -19.47 7.43
N LEU A 35 1.52 -19.60 7.18
CA LEU A 35 0.66 -20.54 7.93
C LEU A 35 1.13 -22.00 7.74
N ALA A 36 1.45 -22.39 6.51
CA ALA A 36 1.95 -23.73 6.22
C ALA A 36 3.29 -24.02 6.91
N GLY A 37 4.20 -23.04 6.92
CA GLY A 37 5.47 -23.12 7.64
C GLY A 37 5.27 -23.31 9.15
N PHE A 38 4.34 -22.56 9.75
CA PHE A 38 4.01 -22.71 11.16
C PHE A 38 3.37 -24.05 11.50
N TYR A 39 2.48 -24.54 10.65
CA TYR A 39 1.89 -25.88 10.81
C TYR A 39 2.96 -26.97 10.80
N ARG A 40 3.92 -26.90 9.84
CA ARG A 40 5.07 -27.82 9.78
C ARG A 40 5.94 -27.72 11.03
N PHE A 41 6.26 -26.50 11.46
CA PHE A 41 7.01 -26.25 12.70
C PHE A 41 6.30 -26.87 13.91
N TRP A 42 4.98 -26.73 14.02
CA TRP A 42 4.22 -27.25 15.16
C TRP A 42 4.22 -28.77 15.25
N ILE A 43 4.22 -29.47 14.11
CA ILE A 43 4.34 -30.93 14.07
C ILE A 43 5.75 -31.38 14.44
N GLN A 44 6.77 -30.67 13.95
CA GLN A 44 8.18 -31.05 14.11
C GLN A 44 8.82 -30.50 15.39
N LYS A 45 8.09 -29.71 16.18
CA LYS A 45 8.64 -29.03 17.37
C LYS A 45 9.29 -29.96 18.38
N SER A 46 8.83 -31.22 18.44
CA SER A 46 9.38 -32.24 19.34
C SER A 46 10.85 -32.53 19.07
N ALA A 47 11.28 -32.45 17.81
CA ALA A 47 12.67 -32.68 17.41
C ALA A 47 13.67 -31.75 18.12
N PHE A 48 13.25 -30.53 18.49
CA PHE A 48 14.13 -29.55 19.14
C PHE A 48 14.52 -29.90 20.57
N TYR A 49 13.84 -30.86 21.21
CA TYR A 49 14.12 -31.27 22.60
C TYR A 49 14.22 -32.78 22.80
N VAL A 50 14.32 -33.58 21.72
CA VAL A 50 14.50 -35.05 21.79
C VAL A 50 15.75 -35.44 22.59
N ASN A 51 16.83 -34.68 22.47
CA ASN A 51 18.11 -34.95 23.13
C ASN A 51 18.31 -34.13 24.43
N ALA A 52 17.25 -33.49 24.94
CA ALA A 52 17.37 -32.59 26.08
C ALA A 52 17.48 -33.37 27.40
N PRO A 53 18.38 -32.97 28.32
CA PRO A 53 18.42 -33.53 29.67
C PRO A 53 17.08 -33.35 30.38
N LYS A 54 16.62 -34.38 31.11
CA LYS A 54 15.32 -34.38 31.81
C LYS A 54 15.12 -33.17 32.73
N LEU A 55 16.21 -32.60 33.26
CA LEU A 55 16.21 -31.44 34.14
C LEU A 55 15.79 -30.14 33.42
N ILE A 56 16.17 -29.96 32.15
CA ILE A 56 15.97 -28.71 31.37
C ILE A 56 14.78 -28.85 30.41
N LEU A 57 14.33 -30.07 30.16
CA LEU A 57 13.23 -30.41 29.24
C LEU A 57 11.96 -29.54 29.40
N PRO A 58 11.41 -29.28 30.62
CA PRO A 58 10.22 -28.43 30.76
C PRO A 58 10.48 -26.98 30.34
N LEU A 59 11.66 -26.45 30.66
CA LEU A 59 12.06 -25.09 30.30
C LEU A 59 12.23 -24.96 28.78
N LEU A 60 12.92 -25.92 28.16
CA LEU A 60 13.18 -25.92 26.72
C LEU A 60 11.88 -26.04 25.91
N ARG A 61 10.93 -26.87 26.37
CA ARG A 61 9.60 -26.97 25.77
C ARG A 61 8.86 -25.64 25.84
N GLY A 62 8.88 -24.97 26.99
CA GLY A 62 8.27 -23.64 27.15
C GLY A 62 8.85 -22.60 26.20
N ILE A 63 10.19 -22.57 26.07
CA ILE A 63 10.88 -21.66 25.14
C ILE A 63 10.49 -21.93 23.69
N VAL A 64 10.46 -23.18 23.26
CA VAL A 64 10.11 -23.55 21.88
C VAL A 64 8.64 -23.22 21.58
N GLU A 65 7.72 -23.50 22.50
CA GLU A 65 6.29 -23.24 22.30
C GLU A 65 5.98 -21.74 22.31
N ILE A 66 6.44 -21.01 23.34
CA ILE A 66 6.19 -19.57 23.46
C ILE A 66 6.96 -18.82 22.38
N GLY A 67 8.27 -19.04 22.29
CA GLY A 67 9.15 -18.38 21.33
C GLY A 67 8.75 -18.66 19.89
N GLY A 68 8.43 -19.92 19.56
CA GLY A 68 7.95 -20.30 18.23
C GLY A 68 6.63 -19.63 17.86
N THR A 69 5.69 -19.56 18.80
CA THR A 69 4.40 -18.88 18.59
C THR A 69 4.58 -17.37 18.42
N THR A 70 5.37 -16.73 19.30
CA THR A 70 5.66 -15.29 19.21
C THR A 70 6.36 -14.94 17.90
N LEU A 71 7.37 -15.71 17.51
CA LEU A 71 8.09 -15.49 16.25
C LEU A 71 7.17 -15.61 15.04
N PHE A 72 6.27 -16.60 15.06
CA PHE A 72 5.27 -16.78 14.01
C PHE A 72 4.32 -15.58 13.90
N VAL A 73 3.78 -15.09 15.03
CA VAL A 73 2.90 -13.91 15.05
C VAL A 73 3.61 -12.69 14.46
N ILE A 74 4.87 -12.47 14.86
CA ILE A 74 5.69 -11.37 14.32
C ILE A 74 5.87 -11.53 12.80
N PHE A 75 6.27 -12.72 12.35
CA PHE A 75 6.53 -12.96 10.93
C PHE A 75 5.26 -12.81 10.07
N PHE A 76 4.12 -13.26 10.59
CA PHE A 76 2.83 -13.10 9.93
C PHE A 76 2.44 -11.62 9.79
N ILE A 77 2.55 -10.84 10.87
CA ILE A 77 2.28 -9.40 10.85
C ILE A 77 3.21 -8.67 9.88
N LEU A 78 4.51 -8.99 9.89
CA LEU A 78 5.49 -8.41 8.97
C LEU A 78 5.18 -8.74 7.51
N THR A 79 4.74 -9.97 7.22
CA THR A 79 4.35 -10.38 5.87
C THR A 79 3.16 -9.56 5.36
N VAL A 80 2.12 -9.40 6.17
CA VAL A 80 0.96 -8.58 5.81
C VAL A 80 1.36 -7.11 5.63
N TYR A 81 2.19 -6.58 6.53
CA TYR A 81 2.71 -5.21 6.44
C TYR A 81 3.50 -4.99 5.14
N TRP A 82 4.38 -5.94 4.80
CA TRP A 82 5.21 -5.90 3.60
C TRP A 82 4.37 -5.87 2.32
N LEU A 83 3.27 -6.64 2.25
CA LEU A 83 2.32 -6.57 1.13
C LEU A 83 1.72 -5.17 0.95
N GLY A 84 1.35 -4.53 2.07
CA GLY A 84 0.88 -3.14 2.08
C GLY A 84 1.94 -2.16 1.58
N VAL A 85 3.19 -2.32 2.03
CA VAL A 85 4.32 -1.50 1.57
C VAL A 85 4.55 -1.67 0.07
N MET A 86 4.67 -2.90 -0.41
CA MET A 86 4.93 -3.21 -1.83
C MET A 86 3.85 -2.66 -2.75
N THR A 87 2.58 -2.76 -2.33
CA THR A 87 1.45 -2.24 -3.11
C THR A 87 1.55 -0.73 -3.36
N ALA A 88 1.93 0.01 -2.33
CA ALA A 88 1.94 1.47 -2.37
C ALA A 88 3.29 2.06 -2.80
N LYS A 89 4.42 1.36 -2.60
CA LYS A 89 5.78 1.86 -2.86
C LYS A 89 5.93 2.44 -4.26
N ARG A 90 5.50 1.70 -5.29
CA ARG A 90 5.63 2.15 -6.68
C ARG A 90 4.82 3.41 -6.98
N ASP A 91 3.56 3.43 -6.56
CA ASP A 91 2.67 4.55 -6.84
C ASP A 91 3.07 5.80 -6.03
N GLU A 92 3.44 5.64 -4.75
CA GLU A 92 3.92 6.75 -3.91
C GLU A 92 5.26 7.31 -4.39
N TYR A 93 6.19 6.45 -4.83
CA TYR A 93 7.47 6.89 -5.38
C TYR A 93 7.29 7.69 -6.67
N ASN A 94 6.53 7.16 -7.63
CA ASN A 94 6.27 7.85 -8.90
C ASN A 94 5.51 9.16 -8.67
N LEU A 95 4.58 9.18 -7.72
CA LEU A 95 3.86 10.39 -7.36
C LEU A 95 4.79 11.42 -6.71
N ALA A 96 5.71 10.99 -5.84
CA ALA A 96 6.71 11.88 -5.24
C ALA A 96 7.62 12.53 -6.28
N LEU A 97 7.97 11.81 -7.36
CA LEU A 97 8.77 12.37 -8.46
C LEU A 97 8.05 13.50 -9.21
N ALA A 98 6.72 13.51 -9.23
CA ALA A 98 5.94 14.53 -9.92
C ALA A 98 5.83 15.86 -9.15
N PHE A 99 6.11 15.87 -7.85
CA PHE A 99 6.04 17.05 -6.98
C PHE A 99 7.42 17.66 -6.73
N THR A 100 7.45 18.97 -6.46
CA THR A 100 8.71 19.64 -6.12
C THR A 100 9.13 19.37 -4.67
N GLY A 101 10.43 19.56 -4.36
CA GLY A 101 10.94 19.41 -3.00
C GLY A 101 10.27 20.33 -1.97
N GLN A 102 9.79 21.51 -2.39
CA GLN A 102 9.02 22.42 -1.53
C GLN A 102 7.65 21.85 -1.17
N ASP A 103 6.95 21.26 -2.14
CA ASP A 103 5.63 20.64 -1.93
C ASP A 103 5.74 19.42 -0.98
N LEU A 104 6.87 18.72 -1.00
CA LEU A 104 7.13 17.51 -0.21
C LEU A 104 7.69 17.78 1.19
N ARG A 105 8.01 19.03 1.54
CA ARG A 105 8.61 19.41 2.84
C ARG A 105 7.72 19.01 4.03
N ASN A 106 6.41 19.06 3.85
CA ASN A 106 5.42 18.71 4.87
C ASN A 106 5.02 17.23 4.88
N GLY A 107 5.68 16.40 4.07
CA GLY A 107 5.50 14.97 4.00
C GLY A 107 4.93 14.50 2.65
N TYR A 108 5.27 13.26 2.32
CA TYR A 108 4.85 12.61 1.08
C TYR A 108 3.38 12.19 1.16
N PRO A 109 2.64 12.22 0.02
CA PRO A 109 1.34 11.60 -0.08
C PRO A 109 1.42 10.11 0.24
N VAL A 110 0.55 9.63 1.14
CA VAL A 110 0.49 8.23 1.56
C VAL A 110 -0.74 7.57 0.95
N MET A 111 -0.57 6.45 0.27
CA MET A 111 -1.68 5.72 -0.32
C MET A 111 -2.52 5.05 0.76
N MET A 112 -3.82 5.35 0.74
CA MET A 112 -4.81 4.76 1.65
C MET A 112 -5.61 3.64 1.01
N LYS A 113 -5.97 3.81 -0.27
CA LYS A 113 -6.83 2.86 -0.98
C LYS A 113 -6.41 2.79 -2.44
N LYS A 114 -6.50 1.59 -3.00
CA LYS A 114 -6.33 1.33 -4.43
C LYS A 114 -7.33 0.29 -4.88
N SER A 115 -8.25 0.69 -5.75
CA SER A 115 -9.25 -0.21 -6.33
C SER A 115 -9.30 -0.02 -7.83
N LYS A 116 -9.57 -1.12 -8.55
CA LYS A 116 -9.82 -1.09 -9.99
C LYS A 116 -11.27 -1.51 -10.22
N ASP A 117 -12.05 -0.63 -10.84
CA ASP A 117 -13.37 -0.99 -11.33
C ASP A 117 -13.21 -1.98 -12.51
N ARG A 118 -13.87 -3.13 -12.41
CA ARG A 118 -13.83 -4.18 -13.43
C ARG A 118 -14.57 -3.79 -14.69
N LYS A 119 -15.65 -3.00 -14.59
CA LYS A 119 -16.47 -2.62 -15.74
C LYS A 119 -15.79 -1.54 -16.57
N THR A 120 -15.39 -0.45 -15.93
CA THR A 120 -14.82 0.71 -16.62
C THR A 120 -13.30 0.60 -16.82
N GLY A 121 -12.63 -0.27 -16.07
CA GLY A 121 -11.16 -0.37 -16.03
C GLY A 121 -10.48 0.79 -15.28
N VAL A 122 -11.26 1.71 -14.69
CA VAL A 122 -10.77 2.88 -13.95
C VAL A 122 -10.12 2.43 -12.64
N ILE A 123 -8.91 2.95 -12.40
CA ILE A 123 -8.15 2.76 -11.18
C ILE A 123 -8.36 4.01 -10.31
N ILE A 124 -9.00 3.78 -9.17
CA ILE A 124 -9.26 4.78 -8.14
C ILE A 124 -8.19 4.63 -7.08
N ARG A 125 -7.42 5.70 -6.84
CA ARG A 125 -6.42 5.77 -5.78
C ARG A 125 -6.80 6.88 -4.80
N VAL A 126 -6.73 6.60 -3.51
CA VAL A 126 -6.97 7.59 -2.47
C VAL A 126 -5.67 7.81 -1.71
N PHE A 127 -5.26 9.07 -1.60
CA PHE A 127 -4.04 9.48 -0.92
C PHE A 127 -4.35 10.39 0.27
N TYR A 128 -3.67 10.15 1.39
CA TYR A 128 -3.56 11.10 2.49
C TYR A 128 -2.40 12.06 2.20
N SER A 129 -2.68 13.35 2.06
CA SER A 129 -1.67 14.35 1.68
C SER A 129 -1.80 15.63 2.50
N GLN A 130 -0.67 16.33 2.68
CA GLN A 130 -0.66 17.73 3.13
C GLN A 130 -0.57 18.71 1.94
N ILE A 131 -0.41 18.21 0.71
CA ILE A 131 -0.33 19.00 -0.51
C ILE A 131 -1.77 19.40 -0.92
N PRO A 132 -2.07 20.70 -1.07
CA PRO A 132 -3.41 21.16 -1.42
C PRO A 132 -3.80 20.76 -2.85
N MET A 133 -5.10 20.56 -3.10
CA MET A 133 -5.64 20.10 -4.39
C MET A 133 -5.19 20.94 -5.59
N GLU A 134 -5.03 22.25 -5.42
CA GLU A 134 -4.54 23.15 -6.47
C GLU A 134 -3.18 22.70 -7.02
N ARG A 135 -2.27 22.25 -6.15
CA ARG A 135 -0.96 21.71 -6.56
C ARG A 135 -1.10 20.39 -7.31
N TRP A 136 -2.03 19.53 -6.91
CA TRP A 136 -2.31 18.29 -7.66
C TRP A 136 -2.81 18.58 -9.07
N ARG A 137 -3.69 19.58 -9.22
CA ARG A 137 -4.17 20.04 -10.53
C ARG A 137 -3.04 20.67 -11.35
N LYS A 138 -2.18 21.48 -10.72
CA LYS A 138 -1.01 22.09 -11.37
C LYS A 138 -0.04 21.04 -11.93
N TYR A 139 0.26 20.00 -11.17
CA TYR A 139 1.20 18.95 -11.60
C TYR A 139 0.52 17.76 -12.29
N LYS A 140 -0.74 17.91 -12.73
CA LYS A 140 -1.51 16.83 -13.35
C LYS A 140 -0.74 16.12 -14.45
N GLU A 141 -0.18 16.86 -15.42
CA GLU A 141 0.56 16.26 -16.53
C GLU A 141 1.84 15.54 -16.06
N ALA A 142 2.59 16.14 -15.13
CA ALA A 142 3.78 15.50 -14.55
C ALA A 142 3.42 14.20 -13.79
N ILE A 143 2.29 14.17 -13.10
CA ILE A 143 1.75 12.96 -12.44
C ILE A 143 1.39 11.91 -13.49
N ALA A 144 0.73 12.30 -14.58
CA ALA A 144 0.38 11.39 -15.68
C ALA A 144 1.64 10.75 -16.30
N ASP A 145 2.69 11.55 -16.50
CA ASP A 145 3.95 11.11 -17.09
C ASP A 145 4.71 10.17 -16.14
N CYS A 146 4.95 10.61 -14.90
CA CYS A 146 5.70 9.81 -13.90
C CYS A 146 5.01 8.48 -13.57
N MET A 147 3.67 8.46 -13.59
CA MET A 147 2.90 7.26 -13.27
C MET A 147 2.48 6.45 -14.51
N ASN A 148 2.79 6.91 -15.73
CA ASN A 148 2.34 6.35 -17.01
C ASN A 148 0.82 6.03 -17.01
N LEU A 149 0.03 7.07 -16.81
CA LEU A 149 -1.43 7.00 -16.75
C LEU A 149 -2.08 8.12 -17.57
N HIS A 150 -3.38 8.00 -17.78
CA HIS A 150 -4.23 9.13 -18.19
C HIS A 150 -5.38 9.28 -17.22
N PHE A 151 -5.75 10.53 -16.94
CA PHE A 151 -6.89 10.83 -16.09
C PHE A 151 -8.20 10.57 -16.83
N VAL A 152 -9.23 10.18 -16.08
CA VAL A 152 -10.61 10.14 -16.55
C VAL A 152 -11.41 11.19 -15.78
N LYS A 153 -12.54 11.67 -16.30
CA LYS A 153 -13.40 12.59 -15.53
C LYS A 153 -14.24 11.80 -14.52
N PRO A 154 -14.37 12.26 -13.26
CA PRO A 154 -13.62 13.36 -12.64
C PRO A 154 -12.15 12.96 -12.41
N ASP A 155 -11.19 13.88 -12.60
CA ASP A 155 -9.75 13.56 -12.50
C ASP A 155 -9.27 13.48 -11.03
N PHE A 156 -9.51 14.56 -10.28
CA PHE A 156 -9.24 14.67 -8.86
C PHE A 156 -10.46 15.16 -8.08
N GLU A 157 -10.71 14.53 -6.94
CA GLU A 157 -11.75 14.94 -5.99
C GLU A 157 -11.22 14.89 -4.55
N TYR A 158 -11.85 15.64 -3.65
CA TYR A 158 -11.63 15.42 -2.23
C TYR A 158 -12.34 14.14 -1.77
N GLY A 159 -11.70 13.41 -0.87
CA GLY A 159 -12.28 12.25 -0.20
C GLY A 159 -13.10 12.62 1.03
N GLY A 160 -13.49 11.61 1.80
CA GLY A 160 -14.38 11.77 2.96
C GLY A 160 -15.82 11.38 2.63
N LYS A 161 -16.66 11.28 3.66
CA LYS A 161 -18.07 10.84 3.51
C LYS A 161 -18.85 11.82 2.60
N ASN A 162 -18.54 13.11 2.70
CA ASN A 162 -19.18 14.18 1.93
C ASN A 162 -18.24 14.85 0.92
N LYS A 163 -17.10 14.21 0.58
CA LYS A 163 -16.04 14.80 -0.27
C LYS A 163 -15.49 16.15 0.26
N ASP A 164 -15.43 16.29 1.58
CA ASP A 164 -15.09 17.53 2.30
C ASP A 164 -13.73 17.46 3.00
N ASN A 165 -13.02 16.34 2.92
CA ASN A 165 -11.75 16.16 3.60
C ASN A 165 -10.58 16.62 2.73
N GLY A 166 -10.09 17.84 2.98
CA GLY A 166 -8.96 18.44 2.27
C GLY A 166 -7.64 17.64 2.32
N LYS A 167 -7.50 16.69 3.25
CA LYS A 167 -6.32 15.82 3.36
C LYS A 167 -6.44 14.53 2.57
N LEU A 168 -7.61 14.24 2.02
CA LEU A 168 -7.88 13.04 1.23
C LEU A 168 -8.04 13.43 -0.23
N ILE A 169 -7.11 12.99 -1.07
CA ILE A 169 -7.15 13.23 -2.51
C ILE A 169 -7.53 11.93 -3.20
N VAL A 170 -8.64 11.93 -3.91
CA VAL A 170 -9.11 10.82 -4.75
C VAL A 170 -8.67 11.11 -6.17
N MET A 171 -7.98 10.15 -6.78
CA MET A 171 -7.46 10.23 -8.14
C MET A 171 -8.09 9.12 -8.99
N TYR A 172 -8.69 9.50 -10.11
CA TYR A 172 -9.29 8.57 -11.06
C TYR A 172 -8.46 8.54 -12.34
N SER A 173 -8.00 7.34 -12.71
CA SER A 173 -7.06 7.18 -13.82
C SER A 173 -7.21 5.83 -14.49
N LYS A 174 -6.70 5.71 -15.72
CA LYS A 174 -6.51 4.44 -16.41
C LYS A 174 -5.03 4.24 -16.73
N LYS A 175 -4.63 2.98 -16.89
CA LYS A 175 -3.25 2.62 -17.23
C LYS A 175 -2.91 3.07 -18.65
N GLY A 176 -1.68 3.55 -18.84
CA GLY A 176 -1.14 3.95 -20.13
C GLY A 176 -1.33 5.45 -20.38
N ARG A 177 -0.29 6.09 -20.88
CA ARG A 177 -0.34 7.49 -21.28
C ARG A 177 -1.15 7.64 -22.57
N LYS A 178 -1.99 8.67 -22.63
CA LYS A 178 -2.55 9.15 -23.89
C LYS A 178 -1.76 10.39 -24.33
N PRO A 179 -1.46 10.54 -25.64
CA PRO A 179 -0.93 11.79 -26.16
C PRO A 179 -1.88 12.92 -25.79
N LEU A 180 -1.33 14.08 -25.47
CA LEU A 180 -2.11 15.30 -25.42
C LEU A 180 -2.75 15.50 -26.81
N GLU A 181 -4.05 15.76 -26.84
CA GLU A 181 -4.71 16.21 -28.07
C GLU A 181 -3.96 17.48 -28.50
N ARG A 182 -3.27 17.41 -29.64
CA ARG A 182 -2.72 18.60 -30.28
C ARG A 182 -3.95 19.40 -30.73
N GLU A 183 -4.11 20.61 -30.23
CA GLU A 183 -5.00 21.58 -30.88
C GLU A 183 -4.58 21.61 -32.34
N VAL A 184 -5.49 21.17 -33.22
CA VAL A 184 -5.32 21.37 -34.65
C VAL A 184 -5.40 22.88 -34.83
N LEU A 185 -4.25 23.52 -35.03
CA LEU A 185 -4.21 24.88 -35.55
C LEU A 185 -4.89 24.80 -36.92
N TYR A 186 -6.13 25.28 -37.00
CA TYR A 186 -6.68 25.64 -38.30
C TYR A 186 -5.95 26.92 -38.68
N ASP A 187 -5.09 26.85 -39.71
CA ASP A 187 -4.74 28.05 -40.46
C ASP A 187 -6.02 28.47 -41.17
N GLU A 188 -6.60 29.60 -40.74
CA GLU A 188 -7.62 30.29 -41.51
C GLU A 188 -6.91 30.91 -42.73
N GLU A 189 -6.96 30.23 -43.88
CA GLU A 189 -6.73 30.84 -45.20
C GLU A 189 -7.91 31.73 -45.62
#